data_AF-D6GW18-F1
#
_entry.id   AF-D6GW18-F1
#
_cell.length_a   1.000
_cell.length_b   1.000
_cell.length_c   1.000
_cell.angle_alpha   90.00
_cell.angle_beta   90.00
_cell.angle_gamma   90.00
#
_symmetry.space_group_name_H-M   'P 1'
#
loop_
_entity.id
_entity.type
_entity.pdbx_description
1 polymer ?
#
loop_
_entity_poly.entity_id
_entity_poly.type
_entity_poly.pdbx_seq_one_letter_code
_entity_poly.pdbx_strand_id
1 'polypeptide(L)'
;GDALSQVASQTIVNINAISFGIDLPIFRPFIGYNILEIIEKSIKYGFYDLSIEEYKDCCSLVSSNPATKSTQDIIKELEDKIDMKKIISDSLKELKTVKF
;
A
#
# COMPACT_ATOMS: atom_id res chain seq x y z
N GLY A 1 -6.06 -2.47 -2.38
CA GLY A 1 -6.98 -3.56 -1.99
C GLY A 1 -6.14 -4.69 -1.48
N ASP A 2 -5.64 -4.56 -0.25
CA ASP A 2 -4.64 -5.47 0.31
C ASP A 2 -5.16 -6.90 0.41
N ALA A 3 -4.25 -7.87 0.26
CA ALA A 3 -4.50 -9.29 0.44
C ALA A 3 -3.51 -9.85 1.46
N LEU A 4 -4.01 -10.57 2.46
CA LEU A 4 -3.17 -10.96 3.58
C LEU A 4 -2.03 -11.89 3.13
N SER A 5 -0.81 -11.59 3.57
CA SER A 5 0.39 -12.39 3.32
C SER A 5 0.78 -12.54 1.84
N GLN A 6 0.28 -11.68 0.95
CA GLN A 6 0.63 -11.74 -0.47
C GLN A 6 2.00 -11.12 -0.78
N VAL A 7 2.34 -10.03 -0.09
CA VAL A 7 3.62 -9.31 -0.21
C VAL A 7 4.15 -8.90 1.16
N ALA A 8 5.43 -8.50 1.24
CA ALA A 8 6.07 -8.13 2.50
C ALA A 8 5.32 -7.03 3.27
N SER A 9 4.78 -6.03 2.59
CA SER A 9 3.99 -4.95 3.22
C SER A 9 2.62 -5.40 3.75
N GLN A 10 2.14 -6.58 3.37
CA GLN A 10 0.80 -7.08 3.68
C GLN A 10 0.81 -8.24 4.70
N THR A 11 1.85 -8.34 5.53
CA THR A 11 1.81 -9.19 6.73
C THR A 11 0.88 -8.58 7.77
N ILE A 12 0.36 -9.39 8.71
CA ILE A 12 -0.48 -8.91 9.82
C ILE A 12 0.20 -7.76 10.57
N VAL A 13 1.51 -7.89 10.82
CA VAL A 13 2.28 -6.89 11.56
C VAL A 13 2.36 -5.58 10.77
N ASN A 14 2.69 -5.66 9.48
CA ASN A 14 2.84 -4.46 8.65
C ASN A 14 1.51 -3.77 8.38
N ILE A 15 0.44 -4.53 8.18
CA ILE A 15 -0.92 -3.97 8.04
C ILE A 15 -1.32 -3.21 9.30
N ASN A 16 -1.05 -3.77 10.48
CA ASN A 16 -1.31 -3.08 11.75
C ASN A 16 -0.46 -1.82 11.91
N ALA A 17 0.80 -1.87 11.50
CA ALA A 17 1.72 -0.75 11.63
C ALA A 17 1.37 0.41 10.67
N ILE A 18 1.01 0.11 9.41
CA ILE A 18 0.58 1.12 8.42
C ILE A 18 -0.76 1.75 8.78
N SER A 19 -1.63 1.02 9.51
CA SER A 19 -2.91 1.55 9.98
C SER A 19 -2.79 2.43 11.23
N PHE A 20 -1.59 2.51 11.82
CA PHE A 20 -1.39 3.27 13.05
C PHE A 20 -1.58 4.78 12.82
N GLY A 21 -2.26 5.46 13.74
CA GLY A 21 -2.52 6.90 13.63
C GLY A 21 -3.66 7.29 12.69
N ILE A 22 -4.38 6.31 12.10
CA ILE A 22 -5.54 6.55 11.26
C ILE A 22 -6.81 6.24 12.06
N ASP A 23 -7.61 7.25 12.35
CA ASP A 23 -8.87 7.11 13.10
C ASP A 23 -10.03 6.59 12.23
N LEU A 24 -9.88 6.63 10.90
CA LEU A 24 -10.89 6.18 9.96
C LEU A 24 -10.78 4.66 9.69
N PRO A 25 -11.90 3.94 9.54
CA PRO A 25 -11.87 2.55 9.12
C PRO A 25 -11.22 2.38 7.74
N ILE A 26 -10.25 1.47 7.63
CA ILE A 26 -9.59 1.12 6.37
C ILE A 26 -10.19 -0.16 5.83
N PHE A 27 -10.99 -0.06 4.77
CA PHE A 27 -11.53 -1.22 4.07
C PHE A 27 -10.46 -1.90 3.21
N ARG A 28 -10.29 -3.20 3.39
CA ARG A 28 -9.38 -4.05 2.62
C ARG A 28 -10.15 -5.18 1.93
N PRO A 29 -10.77 -4.92 0.76
CA PRO A 29 -11.73 -5.84 0.15
C PRO A 29 -11.17 -7.22 -0.22
N PHE A 30 -9.85 -7.34 -0.39
CA PHE A 30 -9.18 -8.59 -0.77
C PHE A 30 -8.46 -9.28 0.39
N ILE A 31 -8.67 -8.86 1.64
CA ILE A 31 -7.85 -9.33 2.77
C ILE A 31 -7.87 -10.85 2.96
N GLY A 32 -8.99 -11.51 2.63
CA GLY A 32 -9.15 -12.96 2.71
C GLY A 32 -9.09 -13.69 1.36
N TYR A 33 -8.74 -13.01 0.28
CA TYR A 33 -8.68 -13.59 -1.06
C TYR A 33 -7.29 -14.15 -1.34
N ASN A 34 -7.23 -15.20 -2.16
CA ASN A 34 -5.99 -15.63 -2.79
C ASN A 34 -5.82 -14.96 -4.16
N ILE A 35 -4.59 -15.00 -4.69
CA ILE A 35 -4.24 -14.33 -5.95
C ILE A 35 -5.05 -14.85 -7.15
N LEU A 36 -5.39 -16.15 -7.19
CA LEU A 36 -6.15 -16.72 -8.31
C LEU A 36 -7.57 -16.17 -8.33
N GLU A 37 -8.22 -16.05 -7.18
CA GLU A 37 -9.56 -15.44 -7.08
C GLU A 37 -9.57 -13.97 -7.49
N ILE A 38 -8.50 -13.23 -7.15
CA ILE A 38 -8.34 -11.83 -7.55
C ILE A 38 -8.18 -11.73 -9.07
N ILE A 39 -7.34 -12.59 -9.67
CA ILE A 39 -7.14 -12.65 -11.13
C ILE A 39 -8.44 -13.00 -11.85
N GLU A 40 -9.16 -14.02 -11.40
CA GLU A 40 -10.45 -14.43 -11.99
C GLU A 40 -11.47 -13.28 -11.98
N LYS A 41 -11.55 -12.52 -10.89
CA LYS A 41 -12.40 -11.33 -10.83
C LYS A 41 -11.92 -10.24 -11.79
N SER A 42 -10.62 -10.01 -11.87
CA SER A 42 -10.04 -9.02 -12.78
C SER A 42 -10.37 -9.33 -14.24
N ILE A 43 -10.27 -10.61 -14.65
CA ILE A 43 -10.68 -11.08 -15.97
C ILE A 43 -12.19 -10.87 -16.17
N LYS A 44 -13.01 -11.32 -15.21
CA LYS A 44 -14.47 -11.19 -15.27
C LYS A 44 -14.93 -9.75 -15.44
N TYR A 45 -14.23 -8.80 -14.83
CA TYR A 45 -14.56 -7.37 -14.88
C TYR A 45 -13.87 -6.61 -16.01
N GLY A 46 -13.03 -7.26 -16.82
CA GLY A 46 -12.33 -6.64 -17.94
C GLY A 46 -11.16 -5.74 -17.54
N PHE A 47 -10.58 -5.93 -16.35
CA PHE A 47 -9.43 -5.16 -15.86
C PHE A 47 -8.09 -5.88 -16.01
N TYR A 48 -8.11 -7.17 -16.38
CA TYR A 48 -6.91 -8.00 -16.37
C TYR A 48 -5.80 -7.45 -17.27
N ASP A 49 -6.12 -7.16 -18.53
CA ASP A 49 -5.14 -6.71 -19.53
C ASP A 49 -4.47 -5.40 -19.11
N LEU A 50 -5.25 -4.44 -18.58
CA LEU A 50 -4.74 -3.19 -18.00
C LEU A 50 -3.86 -3.42 -16.77
N SER A 51 -4.19 -4.42 -15.95
CA SER A 51 -3.49 -4.69 -14.69
C SER A 51 -2.12 -5.35 -14.88
N ILE A 52 -1.84 -5.94 -16.04
CA ILE A 52 -0.60 -6.63 -16.36
C ILE A 52 0.33 -5.83 -17.29
N GLU A 53 -0.07 -4.61 -17.67
CA GLU A 53 0.81 -3.73 -18.46
C GLU A 53 2.14 -3.51 -17.75
N GLU A 54 3.23 -3.44 -18.53
CA GLU A 54 4.55 -3.19 -17.96
C GLU A 54 4.57 -1.83 -17.27
N TYR A 55 4.70 -1.85 -15.95
CA TYR A 55 4.89 -0.65 -15.15
C TYR A 55 6.19 -0.77 -14.34
N LYS A 56 6.85 0.38 -14.15
CA LYS A 56 8.00 0.45 -13.25
C LYS A 56 7.49 0.49 -11.82
N ASP A 57 7.52 -0.66 -11.17
CA ASP A 57 7.15 -0.75 -9.77
C ASP A 57 8.18 -0.03 -8.89
N CYS A 58 7.75 1.08 -8.28
CA CYS A 58 8.56 1.85 -7.34
C CYS A 58 9.04 0.98 -6.16
N CYS A 59 8.28 -0.03 -5.73
CA CYS A 59 8.70 -0.91 -4.65
C CYS A 59 9.90 -1.77 -5.05
N SER A 60 9.84 -2.36 -6.25
CA SER A 60 10.93 -3.15 -6.83
C SER A 60 12.20 -2.32 -7.10
N LEU A 61 12.07 -1.01 -7.31
CA LEU A 61 13.21 -0.10 -7.51
C LEU A 61 13.91 0.31 -6.21
N VAL A 62 13.21 0.26 -5.06
CA VAL A 62 13.66 0.92 -3.82
C VAL A 62 14.18 -0.07 -2.78
N SER A 63 13.74 -1.34 -2.77
CA SER A 63 14.20 -2.31 -1.78
C SER A 63 14.25 -3.74 -2.32
N SER A 64 15.45 -4.34 -2.31
CA SER A 64 15.67 -5.75 -2.69
C SER A 64 15.30 -6.76 -1.60
N ASN A 65 15.20 -6.31 -0.34
CA ASN A 65 14.84 -7.13 0.82
C ASN A 65 13.88 -6.37 1.74
N PRO A 66 12.60 -6.23 1.36
CA PRO A 66 11.63 -5.50 2.15
C PRO A 66 11.33 -6.20 3.48
N ALA A 67 11.20 -5.42 4.55
CA ALA A 67 10.90 -5.93 5.88
C ALA A 67 9.48 -6.51 5.95
N THR A 68 9.34 -7.72 6.49
CA THR A 68 8.06 -8.38 6.73
C THR A 68 7.48 -8.11 8.12
N LYS A 69 8.25 -7.42 8.97
CA LYS A 69 7.90 -7.09 10.36
C LYS A 69 8.41 -5.69 10.73
N SER A 70 7.57 -4.70 10.52
CA SER A 70 7.77 -3.30 10.90
C SER A 70 6.81 -2.98 12.03
N THR A 71 7.32 -2.70 13.23
CA THR A 71 6.49 -2.34 14.39
C THR A 71 6.27 -0.84 14.43
N GLN A 72 5.24 -0.41 15.18
CA GLN A 72 4.91 1.01 15.34
C GLN A 72 6.07 1.83 15.92
N ASP A 73 6.85 1.25 16.83
CA ASP A 73 8.00 1.93 17.44
C ASP A 73 9.09 2.22 16.40
N ILE A 74 9.37 1.27 15.51
CA ILE A 74 10.33 1.45 14.41
C ILE A 74 9.84 2.56 13.47
N ILE A 75 8.53 2.57 13.15
CA ILE A 75 7.95 3.60 12.29
C ILE A 75 8.10 4.98 12.93
N LYS A 76 7.75 5.15 14.20
CA LYS A 76 7.90 6.44 14.91
C LYS A 76 9.34 6.93 14.93
N GLU A 77 10.30 6.04 15.22
CA GLU A 77 11.73 6.41 15.22
C GLU A 77 12.20 6.88 13.83
N LEU A 78 11.67 6.29 12.75
CA LEU A 78 11.96 6.71 11.39
C LEU A 78 11.25 8.01 11.03
N GLU A 79 10.00 8.21 11.46
CA GLU A 79 9.24 9.44 11.27
C GLU A 79 9.91 10.63 11.96
N ASP A 80 10.50 10.45 13.14
CA ASP A 80 11.23 11.51 13.86
C ASP A 80 12.48 12.00 13.09
N LYS A 81 13.00 11.20 12.14
CA LYS A 81 14.17 11.55 11.32
C LYS A 81 13.81 12.35 10.07
N ILE A 82 12.51 12.52 9.77
CA ILE A 82 12.02 13.17 8.55
C ILE A 82 10.97 14.23 8.87
N ASP A 83 10.98 15.33 8.11
CA ASP A 83 9.96 16.38 8.27
C ASP A 83 8.65 15.98 7.57
N MET A 84 7.89 15.10 8.23
CA MET A 84 6.61 14.60 7.71
C MET A 84 5.63 15.72 7.41
N LYS A 85 5.60 16.78 8.23
CA LYS A 85 4.68 17.91 8.02
C LYS A 85 4.97 18.63 6.71
N LYS A 86 6.25 18.87 6.42
CA LYS A 86 6.66 19.48 5.16
C LYS A 86 6.34 18.59 3.97
N ILE A 87 6.68 17.30 4.04
CA ILE A 87 6.42 16.33 2.94
C ILE A 87 4.93 16.28 2.61
N ILE A 88 4.07 16.20 3.62
CA ILE A 88 2.61 16.18 3.45
C ILE A 88 2.15 17.50 2.81
N SER A 89 2.59 18.64 3.33
CA SER A 89 2.22 19.96 2.82
C SER A 89 2.62 20.14 1.35
N ASP A 90 3.84 19.77 0.99
CA ASP A 90 4.34 19.89 -0.37
C ASP A 90 3.61 18.93 -1.33
N SER A 91 3.33 17.70 -0.89
CA SER A 91 2.55 16.73 -1.68
C SER A 91 1.12 17.20 -1.94
N LEU A 92 0.47 17.84 -0.96
CA LEU A 92 -0.88 18.37 -1.09
C LEU A 92 -0.98 19.56 -2.06
N LYS A 93 0.09 20.34 -2.24
CA LYS A 93 0.11 21.47 -3.19
C LYS A 93 0.07 21.01 -4.64
N GLU A 94 0.59 19.82 -4.93
CA GLU A 94 0.62 19.24 -6.29
C GLU A 94 -0.65 18.45 -6.64
N LEU A 95 -1.58 18.32 -5.68
CA LEU A 95 -2.79 17.54 -5.84
C LEU A 95 -3.69 18.13 -6.95
N LYS A 96 -4.04 17.30 -7.93
CA LYS A 96 -5.00 17.64 -8.99
C LYS A 96 -6.35 17.00 -8.68
N THR A 97 -7.38 17.82 -8.52
CA THR A 97 -8.76 17.34 -8.36
C THR A 97 -9.46 17.33 -9.72
N VAL A 98 -9.86 16.15 -10.17
CA VAL A 98 -10.74 15.97 -11.34
C VAL A 98 -12.16 15.77 -10.82
N LYS A 99 -13.09 16.63 -11.24
CA LYS A 99 -14.52 16.42 -10.99
C LYS A 99 -15.10 15.68 -12.19
N PHE A 100 -15.77 14.56 -11.93
CA PHE A 100 -16.48 13.75 -12.90
C PHE A 100 -17.95 14.17 -12.97
#